data_AF-V7CAA2-F1
#
_entry.id   AF-V7CAA2-F1
#
_cell.length_a   1.000
_cell.length_b   1.000
_cell.length_c   1.000
_cell.angle_alpha   90.00
_cell.angle_beta   90.00
_cell.angle_gamma   90.00
#
_symmetry.space_group_name_H-M   'P 1'
#
loop_
_entity.id
_entity.type
_entity.pdbx_description
1 polymer ?
#
loop_
_entity_poly.entity_id
_entity_poly.type
_entity_poly.pdbx_seq_one_letter_code
_entity_poly.pdbx_strand_id
1 'polypeptide(L)'
;MELEQNQITRWDGYVNWRNKPALRGRHGGMLAASFVLVAEILESLAFVANATNMVLYMIQYMHMSPSTSANTVTNFIGTAFLLALLGGFLSDAFLTTYQTFLISSVLELLRRLPVK
;
A
#
# COMPACT_ATOMS: atom_id res chain seq x y z
N MET A 1 -8.10 -38.82 8.82
CA MET A 1 -6.91 -38.79 7.93
C MET A 1 -6.97 -37.60 6.96
N GLU A 2 -8.07 -37.39 6.21
CA GLU A 2 -8.20 -36.20 5.33
C GLU A 2 -8.32 -34.86 6.07
N LEU A 3 -8.91 -34.84 7.27
CA LEU A 3 -9.07 -33.61 8.07
C LEU A 3 -7.72 -33.08 8.59
N GLU A 4 -6.78 -33.95 8.96
CA GLU A 4 -5.43 -33.53 9.39
C GLU A 4 -4.60 -33.00 8.22
N GLN A 5 -4.68 -33.62 7.04
CA GLN A 5 -4.01 -33.09 5.83
C GLN A 5 -4.55 -31.71 5.41
N ASN A 6 -5.86 -31.48 5.59
CA ASN A 6 -6.48 -30.18 5.29
C ASN A 6 -6.07 -29.09 6.31
N GLN A 7 -5.72 -29.45 7.54
CA GLN A 7 -5.16 -28.51 8.52
C GLN A 7 -3.68 -28.22 8.25
N ILE A 8 -2.88 -29.23 7.87
CA ILE A 8 -1.44 -29.07 7.57
C ILE A 8 -1.20 -28.11 6.38
N THR A 9 -2.14 -28.08 5.42
CA THR A 9 -2.08 -27.26 4.20
C THR A 9 -2.70 -25.87 4.35
N ARG A 10 -3.26 -25.51 5.51
CA ARG A 10 -3.85 -24.19 5.75
C ARG A 10 -3.00 -23.38 6.72
N TRP A 11 -3.03 -22.08 6.56
CA TRP A 11 -2.50 -21.16 7.57
C TRP A 11 -3.62 -20.89 8.59
N ASP A 12 -3.44 -21.31 9.84
CA ASP A 12 -4.42 -21.04 10.90
C ASP A 12 -4.52 -19.54 11.17
N GLY A 13 -5.75 -19.01 11.10
CA GLY A 13 -6.05 -17.59 11.32
C GLY A 13 -5.87 -16.66 10.12
N TYR A 14 -5.30 -17.13 8.99
CA TYR A 14 -5.10 -16.29 7.80
C TYR A 14 -6.17 -16.55 6.73
N VAL A 15 -6.74 -15.47 6.20
CA VAL A 15 -7.70 -15.50 5.10
C VAL A 15 -7.12 -14.88 3.83
N ASN A 16 -7.51 -15.43 2.70
CA ASN A 16 -7.21 -14.92 1.38
C ASN A 16 -7.99 -13.61 1.10
N TRP A 17 -7.61 -12.85 0.07
CA TRP A 17 -8.33 -11.66 -0.45
C TRP A 17 -9.80 -11.92 -0.85
N ARG A 18 -10.20 -13.19 -0.93
CA ARG A 18 -11.60 -13.64 -1.16
C ARG A 18 -12.30 -14.18 0.09
N ASN A 19 -11.78 -13.88 1.28
CA ASN A 19 -12.32 -14.31 2.58
C ASN A 19 -12.45 -15.85 2.73
N LYS A 20 -11.53 -16.59 2.10
CA LYS A 20 -11.40 -18.06 2.20
C LYS A 20 -10.13 -18.40 3.00
N PRO A 21 -10.06 -19.53 3.71
CA PRO A 21 -8.86 -19.90 4.46
C PRO A 21 -7.63 -19.95 3.54
N ALA A 22 -6.54 -19.32 3.97
CA ALA A 22 -5.32 -19.23 3.18
C ALA A 22 -4.62 -20.60 3.10
N LEU A 23 -4.29 -21.02 1.87
CA LEU A 23 -3.60 -22.28 1.62
C LEU A 23 -2.08 -22.07 1.63
N ARG A 24 -1.39 -22.91 2.41
CA ARG A 24 0.07 -23.02 2.52
C ARG A 24 0.65 -23.47 1.18
N GLY A 25 1.59 -22.70 0.63
CA GLY A 25 2.23 -22.94 -0.67
C GLY A 25 1.52 -22.32 -1.90
N ARG A 26 0.26 -21.87 -1.77
CA ARG A 26 -0.49 -21.21 -2.87
C ARG A 26 -0.73 -19.71 -2.63
N HIS A 27 -0.89 -19.31 -1.38
CA HIS A 27 -1.11 -17.91 -1.01
C HIS A 27 0.11 -17.39 -0.25
N GLY A 28 0.69 -16.29 -0.74
CA GLY A 28 1.93 -15.72 -0.22
C GLY A 28 3.17 -16.56 -0.54
N GLY A 29 4.30 -16.25 0.09
CA GLY A 29 5.56 -16.98 -0.03
C GLY A 29 6.72 -16.11 -0.54
N MET A 30 7.91 -16.71 -0.61
CA MET A 30 9.14 -16.00 -0.95
C MET A 30 9.10 -15.34 -2.33
N LEU A 31 8.42 -15.95 -3.31
CA LEU A 31 8.31 -15.40 -4.66
C LEU A 31 7.47 -14.12 -4.67
N ALA A 32 6.31 -14.11 -4.01
CA ALA A 32 5.49 -12.91 -3.86
C ALA A 32 6.24 -11.80 -3.09
N ALA A 33 6.93 -12.15 -2.00
CA ALA A 33 7.76 -11.22 -1.25
C ALA A 33 8.91 -10.66 -2.10
N SER A 34 9.56 -11.49 -2.91
CA SER A 34 10.64 -11.04 -3.80
C SER A 34 10.16 -10.04 -4.85
N PHE A 35 8.94 -10.20 -5.37
CA PHE A 35 8.36 -9.25 -6.32
C PHE A 35 8.12 -7.88 -5.66
N VAL A 36 7.57 -7.87 -4.45
CA VAL A 36 7.38 -6.63 -3.67
C VAL A 36 8.73 -5.97 -3.35
N LEU A 37 9.74 -6.75 -2.96
CA LEU A 37 11.09 -6.24 -2.71
C LEU A 37 11.73 -5.62 -3.96
N VAL A 38 11.62 -6.28 -5.12
CA VAL A 38 12.14 -5.73 -6.38
C VAL A 38 11.41 -4.44 -6.75
N ALA A 39 10.10 -4.38 -6.58
CA ALA A 39 9.32 -3.17 -6.82
C ALA A 39 9.77 -2.02 -5.90
N GLU A 40 9.96 -2.29 -4.60
CA GLU A 40 10.45 -1.32 -3.61
C GLU A 40 11.85 -0.77 -3.96
N ILE A 41 12.75 -1.65 -4.41
CA ILE A 41 14.11 -1.26 -4.83
C ILE A 41 14.04 -0.36 -6.07
N LEU A 42 13.19 -0.70 -7.05
CA LEU A 42 13.02 0.11 -8.26
C LEU A 42 12.41 1.47 -7.94
N GLU A 43 11.42 1.53 -7.05
CA GLU A 43 10.82 2.77 -6.56
C GLU A 43 11.87 3.65 -5.86
N SER A 44 12.64 3.05 -4.94
CA SER A 44 13.73 3.74 -4.24
C SER A 44 14.77 4.31 -5.20
N LEU A 45 15.14 3.55 -6.24
CA LEU A 45 16.10 4.00 -7.25
C LEU A 45 15.54 5.17 -8.08
N ALA A 46 14.29 5.06 -8.53
CA ALA A 46 13.62 6.12 -9.28
C ALA A 46 13.46 7.40 -8.45
N PHE A 47 13.16 7.26 -7.16
CA PHE A 47 13.08 8.37 -6.22
C PHE A 47 14.41 9.12 -6.10
N VAL A 48 15.52 8.41 -5.87
CA VAL A 48 16.86 9.02 -5.79
C VAL A 48 17.27 9.67 -7.11
N ALA A 49 17.00 9.01 -8.24
CA ALA A 49 17.27 9.55 -9.57
C ALA A 49 16.49 10.86 -9.83
N ASN A 50 15.20 10.90 -9.47
CA ASN A 50 14.39 12.11 -9.61
C ASN A 50 14.86 13.24 -8.69
N ALA A 51 15.17 12.93 -7.43
CA ALA A 51 15.68 13.91 -6.47
C ALA A 51 16.97 14.58 -6.98
N THR A 52 17.94 13.76 -7.41
CA THR A 52 19.23 14.25 -7.93
C THR A 52 19.06 15.04 -9.23
N ASN A 53 18.22 14.55 -10.16
CA ASN A 53 17.92 15.26 -11.41
C ASN A 53 17.24 16.61 -11.16
N MET A 54 16.33 16.69 -10.18
CA MET A 54 15.67 17.93 -9.80
C MET A 54 16.66 18.96 -9.25
N VAL A 55 17.60 18.53 -8.38
CA VAL A 55 18.68 19.42 -7.88
C VAL A 55 19.53 19.92 -9.05
N LEU A 56 19.92 19.02 -9.95
CA LEU A 56 20.73 19.38 -11.11
C LEU A 56 20.01 20.37 -12.03
N TYR A 57 18.72 20.13 -12.28
CA TYR A 57 17.89 21.01 -13.09
C TYR A 57 17.80 22.42 -12.51
N MET A 58 17.62 22.52 -11.19
CA MET A 58 17.58 23.79 -10.48
C MET A 58 18.89 24.57 -10.57
N ILE A 59 20.03 23.88 -10.51
CA ILE A 59 21.35 24.50 -10.64
C ILE A 59 21.60 24.93 -12.09
N GLN A 60 21.37 24.04 -13.06
CA GLN A 60 21.78 24.23 -14.45
C GLN A 60 20.84 25.12 -15.25
N TYR A 61 19.52 24.95 -15.09
CA TYR A 61 18.51 25.63 -15.92
C TYR A 61 17.82 26.78 -15.20
N MET A 62 17.61 26.67 -13.89
CA MET A 62 16.97 27.73 -13.10
C MET A 62 17.99 28.71 -12.50
N HIS A 63 19.28 28.47 -12.70
CA HIS A 63 20.40 29.31 -12.23
C HIS A 63 20.34 29.64 -10.74
N MET A 64 19.82 28.72 -9.93
CA MET A 64 19.80 28.86 -8.48
C MET A 64 21.13 28.45 -7.87
N SER A 65 21.46 29.04 -6.71
CA SER A 65 22.65 28.62 -5.96
C SER A 65 22.51 27.15 -5.52
N PRO A 66 23.62 26.40 -5.35
CA PRO A 66 23.57 25.02 -4.92
C PRO A 66 22.86 24.83 -3.57
N SER A 67 23.04 25.77 -2.62
CA SER A 67 22.40 25.73 -1.31
C SER A 67 20.89 25.98 -1.40
N THR A 68 20.45 26.96 -2.20
CA THR A 68 19.02 27.23 -2.43
C THR A 68 18.34 26.05 -3.12
N SER A 69 18.99 25.45 -4.12
CA SER A 69 18.45 24.30 -4.86
C SER A 69 18.27 23.08 -3.96
N ALA A 70 19.30 22.74 -3.17
CA ALA A 70 19.24 21.63 -2.23
C ALA A 70 18.14 21.82 -1.17
N ASN A 71 17.98 23.04 -0.65
CA ASN A 71 16.92 23.36 0.32
C ASN A 71 15.52 23.20 -0.30
N THR A 72 15.30 23.68 -1.53
CA THR A 72 14.02 23.53 -2.21
C THR A 72 13.66 22.07 -2.44
N VAL A 73 14.60 21.26 -2.94
CA VAL A 73 14.37 19.83 -3.16
C VAL A 73 14.16 19.08 -1.83
N THR A 74 14.92 19.43 -0.79
CA THR A 74 14.75 18.84 0.55
C THR A 74 13.37 19.17 1.14
N ASN A 75 12.91 20.41 1.00
CA ASN A 75 11.57 20.81 1.43
C ASN A 75 10.48 20.05 0.66
N PHE A 76 10.63 19.91 -0.66
CA PHE A 76 9.72 19.12 -1.48
C PHE A 76 9.65 17.65 -1.03
N ILE A 77 10.80 17.01 -0.86
CA ILE A 77 10.88 15.62 -0.34
C ILE A 77 10.24 15.52 1.04
N GLY A 78 10.53 16.46 1.94
CA GLY A 78 9.94 16.52 3.28
C GLY A 78 8.40 16.60 3.23
N THR A 79 7.86 17.44 2.35
CA THR A 79 6.40 17.52 2.16
C THR A 79 5.80 16.24 1.57
N ALA A 80 6.51 15.56 0.67
CA ALA A 80 6.07 14.28 0.13
C ALA A 80 6.00 13.18 1.21
N PHE A 81 6.96 13.15 2.15
CA PHE A 81 6.89 12.23 3.29
C PHE A 81 5.73 12.52 4.23
N LEU A 82 5.43 13.79 4.52
CA LEU A 82 4.24 14.16 5.28
C LEU A 82 2.96 13.73 4.56
N LEU A 83 2.92 13.87 3.23
CA LEU A 83 1.79 13.42 2.42
C LEU A 83 1.66 11.88 2.43
N ALA A 84 2.77 11.14 2.44
CA ALA A 84 2.76 9.68 2.56
C ALA A 84 2.18 9.23 3.92
N LEU A 85 2.53 9.91 5.02
CA LEU A 85 1.92 9.66 6.33
C LEU A 85 0.41 9.91 6.31
N LEU A 86 0.00 11.02 5.71
CA LEU A 86 -1.43 11.33 5.54
C LEU A 86 -2.13 10.27 4.67
N GLY A 87 -1.49 9.84 3.59
CA GLY A 87 -1.98 8.80 2.68
C GLY A 87 -2.15 7.45 3.37
N GLY A 88 -1.20 7.05 4.22
CA GLY A 88 -1.31 5.84 5.04
C GLY A 88 -2.48 5.92 6.02
N PHE A 89 -2.62 7.04 6.74
CA PHE A 89 -3.76 7.27 7.62
C PHE A 89 -5.10 7.22 6.85
N LEU A 90 -5.16 7.85 5.67
CA LEU A 90 -6.34 7.82 4.80
C LEU A 90 -6.61 6.41 4.29
N SER A 91 -5.59 5.63 3.93
CA SER A 91 -5.74 4.25 3.49
C SER A 91 -6.37 3.39 4.58
N ASP A 92 -5.85 3.47 5.81
CA ASP A 92 -6.35 2.67 6.94
C ASP A 92 -7.75 3.09 7.38
N ALA A 93 -7.99 4.40 7.45
CA ALA A 93 -9.29 4.95 7.80
C ALA A 93 -10.32 4.66 6.70
N PHE A 94 -10.07 5.04 5.45
CA PHE A 94 -11.09 4.93 4.40
C PHE A 94 -11.29 3.51 3.89
N LEU A 95 -10.26 2.66 3.73
CA LEU A 95 -10.52 1.28 3.28
C LEU A 95 -11.33 0.50 4.32
N THR A 96 -11.00 0.66 5.61
CA THR A 96 -11.69 -0.04 6.70
C THR A 96 -13.06 0.58 6.99
N THR A 97 -13.16 1.91 7.03
CA THR A 97 -14.43 2.61 7.27
C THR A 97 -15.37 2.47 6.09
N TYR A 98 -14.91 2.57 4.84
CA TYR A 98 -15.75 2.38 3.66
C TYR A 98 -16.35 0.96 3.61
N GLN A 99 -15.54 -0.06 3.91
CA GLN A 99 -16.05 -1.44 4.02
C GLN A 99 -17.10 -1.58 5.12
N THR A 100 -16.87 -0.97 6.29
CA THR A 100 -17.83 -1.03 7.41
C THR A 100 -19.13 -0.28 7.10
N PHE A 101 -19.02 0.90 6.47
CA PHE A 101 -20.16 1.70 6.04
C PHE A 101 -21.00 0.98 4.98
N LEU A 102 -20.35 0.33 4.01
CA LEU A 102 -21.03 -0.49 3.01
C LEU A 102 -21.79 -1.66 3.64
N ILE A 103 -21.15 -2.40 4.56
CA ILE A 103 -21.80 -3.53 5.25
C ILE A 103 -23.03 -3.05 6.04
N SER A 104 -22.89 -1.97 6.81
CA SER A 104 -24.01 -1.39 7.57
C SER A 104 -25.15 -0.97 6.63
N SER A 105 -24.83 -0.27 5.53
CA SER A 105 -25.80 0.17 4.53
C SER A 105 -26.54 -1.01 3.86
N VAL A 106 -25.81 -2.08 3.50
CA VAL A 106 -26.41 -3.29 2.92
C VAL A 106 -27.29 -4.02 3.92
N LEU A 107 -26.88 -4.13 5.19
CA LEU A 107 -27.68 -4.74 6.25
C LEU A 107 -28.99 -3.97 6.49
N GLU A 108 -28.95 -2.64 6.50
CA GLU A 108 -30.14 -1.81 6.63
C GLU A 108 -31.08 -1.96 5.43
N LEU A 109 -30.53 -2.00 4.21
CA LEU A 109 -31.28 -2.22 2.98
C LEU A 109 -31.94 -3.61 2.95
N LEU A 110 -31.20 -4.65 3.32
CA LEU A 110 -31.69 -6.03 3.38
C LEU A 110 -32.79 -6.18 4.43
N ARG A 111 -32.63 -5.56 5.61
CA ARG A 111 -33.67 -5.51 6.66
C ARG A 111 -34.96 -4.84 6.18
N ARG A 112 -34.86 -3.91 5.23
CA ARG A 112 -35.99 -3.12 4.73
C ARG A 112 -36.73 -3.77 3.55
N LEU A 113 -36.22 -4.86 2.96
CA LEU A 113 -36.94 -5.58 1.90
C LEU A 113 -38.04 -6.47 2.51
N PRO A 114 -39.32 -6.31 2.12
CA PRO A 114 -40.38 -7.22 2.53
C PRO A 114 -40.19 -8.56 1.82
N VAL A 115 -39.86 -9.60 2.58
CA VAL A 115 -39.98 -10.99 2.12
C VAL A 115 -41.49 -11.28 2.06
N LYS A 116 -42.03 -11.31 0.84
CA LYS A 116 -43.39 -11.75 0.55
C LYS A 116 -43.39 -13.24 0.24
#